data_AF-A0A6G7P0A2-F1
#
_entry.id   AF-A0A6G7P0A2-F1
#
_cell.length_a   1.000
_cell.length_b   1.000
_cell.length_c   1.000
_cell.angle_alpha   90.00
_cell.angle_beta   90.00
_cell.angle_gamma   90.00
#
_symmetry.space_group_name_H-M   'P 1'
#
loop_
_entity.id
_entity.type
_entity.pdbx_description
1 polymer ?
#
loop_
_entity_poly.entity_id
_entity_poly.type
_entity_poly.pdbx_seq_one_letter_code
_entity_poly.pdbx_strand_id
1 'polypeptide(L)'
;MRTTEDIVEALRAALKGVGVVLPSLRVDPVTGASDEPFALVDLGRCNVRTAEQLTDILRMVPSNDALLARVRTMNRERERLR
;
A
#
# COMPACT_ATOMS: atom_id res chain seq x y z
N MET A 1 3.46 20.08 0.67
CA MET A 1 3.00 19.29 -0.50
C MET A 1 3.81 18.01 -0.50
N ARG A 2 3.19 16.82 -0.60
CA ARG A 2 3.96 15.57 -0.77
C ARG A 2 4.47 15.50 -2.21
N THR A 3 5.67 14.96 -2.39
CA THR A 3 6.18 14.66 -3.72
C THR A 3 5.51 13.41 -4.29
N THR A 4 5.69 13.15 -5.59
CA THR A 4 5.21 11.92 -6.22
C THR A 4 5.90 10.70 -5.60
N GLU A 5 7.19 10.81 -5.27
CA GLU A 5 7.97 9.78 -4.57
C GLU A 5 7.41 9.48 -3.18
N ASP A 6 7.05 10.52 -2.41
CA ASP A 6 6.43 10.34 -1.09
C ASP A 6 5.13 9.54 -1.17
N ILE A 7 4.34 9.77 -2.22
CA ILE A 7 3.07 9.08 -2.45
C ILE A 7 3.32 7.63 -2.86
N VAL A 8 4.33 7.36 -3.69
CA VAL A 8 4.72 5.99 -4.06
C VAL A 8 5.19 5.20 -2.84
N GLU A 9 6.02 5.80 -1.98
CA GLU A 9 6.48 5.12 -0.75
C GLU A 9 5.35 4.91 0.25
N ALA A 10 4.43 5.87 0.38
CA ALA A 10 3.23 5.72 1.19
C ALA A 10 2.33 4.57 0.69
N LEU A 11 2.16 4.47 -0.63
CA LEU A 11 1.40 3.40 -1.27
C LEU A 11 2.09 2.03 -1.08
N ARG A 12 3.42 1.97 -1.24
CA ARG A 12 4.21 0.75 -0.99
C ARG A 12 4.01 0.25 0.43
N ALA A 13 4.10 1.15 1.41
CA ALA A 13 3.91 0.80 2.81
C ALA A 13 2.48 0.30 3.09
N ALA A 14 1.46 0.95 2.52
CA ALA A 14 0.07 0.55 2.69
C ALA A 14 -0.23 -0.83 2.07
N LEU A 15 0.26 -1.08 0.86
CA LEU A 15 0.17 -2.39 0.20
C LEU A 15 0.85 -3.48 1.02
N LYS A 16 2.06 -3.21 1.52
CA LYS A 16 2.78 -4.14 2.40
C LYS A 16 1.98 -4.45 3.66
N GLY A 17 1.32 -3.44 4.23
CA GLY A 17 0.44 -3.59 5.39
C GLY A 17 -0.66 -4.62 5.18
N VAL A 18 -1.24 -4.68 3.97
CA VAL A 18 -2.28 -5.67 3.61
C VAL A 18 -1.71 -6.97 3.02
N GLY A 19 -0.39 -7.14 3.01
CA GLY A 19 0.28 -8.36 2.54
C GLY A 19 0.66 -8.38 1.05
N VAL A 20 0.50 -7.26 0.32
CA VAL A 20 0.91 -7.14 -1.09
C VAL A 20 2.27 -6.47 -1.17
N VAL A 21 3.29 -7.17 -1.66
CA VAL A 21 4.65 -6.64 -1.78
C VAL A 21 4.98 -6.38 -3.24
N LEU A 22 5.17 -5.11 -3.58
CA LEU A 22 5.61 -4.66 -4.91
C LEU A 22 6.99 -3.99 -4.78
N PRO A 23 8.10 -4.75 -4.85
CA PRO A 23 9.44 -4.19 -4.66
C PRO A 23 9.83 -3.25 -5.81
N SER A 24 9.30 -3.49 -7.01
CA SER A 24 9.51 -2.66 -8.19
C SER A 24 8.61 -1.43 -8.27
N LEU A 25 7.66 -1.22 -7.35
CA LEU A 25 6.78 -0.05 -7.38
C LEU A 25 7.63 1.23 -7.35
N ARG A 26 7.34 2.17 -8.23
CA ARG A 26 8.09 3.42 -8.41
C ARG A 26 7.23 4.43 -9.16
N VAL A 27 7.74 5.65 -9.30
CA VAL A 27 7.26 6.58 -10.33
C VAL A 27 7.51 5.94 -11.70
N ASP A 28 6.52 5.97 -12.59
CA ASP A 28 6.66 5.46 -13.95
C ASP A 28 7.84 6.17 -14.64
N PRO A 29 8.85 5.43 -15.11
CA PRO A 29 10.10 6.03 -15.56
C PRO A 29 9.95 6.81 -16.86
N VAL A 30 8.89 6.56 -17.65
CA VAL A 30 8.63 7.27 -18.90
C VAL A 30 8.14 8.67 -18.60
N THR A 31 7.10 8.78 -17.77
CA THR A 31 6.50 10.07 -17.37
C THR A 31 7.34 10.83 -16.35
N GLY A 32 8.14 10.14 -15.54
CA GLY A 32 9.08 10.77 -14.62
C GLY A 32 10.32 11.37 -15.30
N ALA A 33 10.65 10.91 -16.52
CA ALA A 33 11.77 11.42 -17.30
C ALA A 33 11.35 12.33 -18.47
N SER A 34 10.05 12.50 -18.70
CA SER A 34 9.52 13.38 -19.75
C SER A 34 9.13 14.75 -19.20
N ASP A 35 8.92 15.71 -20.11
CA ASP A 35 8.36 17.04 -19.80
C ASP A 35 6.84 17.00 -19.63
N GLU A 36 6.23 15.81 -19.46
CA GLU A 36 4.81 15.71 -19.19
C GLU A 36 4.46 16.44 -17.88
N PRO A 37 3.33 17.16 -17.83
CA PRO A 37 2.94 17.93 -16.65
C PRO A 37 2.63 17.06 -15.42
N PHE A 38 2.49 15.74 -15.59
CA PHE A 38 2.10 14.82 -14.52
C PHE A 38 2.88 13.50 -14.59
N ALA A 39 3.64 13.21 -13.53
CA ALA A 39 4.23 11.91 -13.32
C ALA A 39 3.15 10.86 -12.99
N LEU A 40 3.33 9.62 -13.47
CA LEU A 40 2.47 8.48 -13.16
C LEU A 40 3.17 7.52 -12.20
N VAL A 41 2.43 6.59 -11.63
CA VAL A 41 2.96 5.49 -10.80
C VAL A 41 3.02 4.22 -11.66
N ASP A 42 4.11 3.45 -11.58
CA ASP A 42 4.35 2.21 -12.33
C ASP A 42 3.39 1.05 -11.94
N LEU A 43 2.33 1.36 -11.20
CA LEU A 43 1.21 0.49 -10.88
C LEU A 43 0.15 0.61 -11.99
N GLY A 44 0.44 0.03 -13.15
CA GLY A 44 -0.43 0.15 -14.32
C GLY A 44 -0.59 1.57 -14.85
N ARG A 45 0.38 2.46 -14.56
CA ARG A 45 0.40 3.88 -14.97
C ARG A 45 -0.77 4.69 -14.42
N CYS A 46 -1.17 4.43 -13.18
CA CYS A 46 -2.18 5.26 -12.52
C CYS A 46 -1.61 6.65 -12.16
N ASN A 47 -2.47 7.65 -12.10
CA ASN A 47 -2.06 9.00 -11.69
C ASN A 47 -1.84 9.08 -10.17
N VAL A 48 -1.12 10.12 -9.73
CA VAL A 48 -0.77 10.37 -8.34
C VAL A 48 -2.00 10.47 -7.42
N ARG A 49 -3.09 11.09 -7.89
CA ARG A 49 -4.32 11.22 -7.12
C ARG A 49 -4.96 9.87 -6.83
N THR A 50 -5.00 8.98 -7.81
CA THR A 50 -5.51 7.61 -7.64
C THR A 50 -4.62 6.82 -6.68
N ALA A 51 -3.30 6.96 -6.77
CA ALA A 51 -2.35 6.33 -5.84
C ALA A 51 -2.57 6.80 -4.39
N GLU A 52 -2.83 8.08 -4.18
CA GLU A 52 -3.15 8.63 -2.86
C GLU A 52 -4.48 8.09 -2.32
N GLN A 53 -5.54 8.09 -3.12
CA GLN A 53 -6.84 7.52 -2.72
C GLN A 53 -6.73 6.03 -2.37
N LEU A 54 -5.97 5.26 -3.15
CA LEU A 54 -5.74 3.84 -2.89
C LEU A 54 -4.98 3.66 -1.57
N THR A 55 -3.99 4.50 -1.30
CA THR A 55 -3.24 4.51 -0.04
C THR A 55 -4.16 4.74 1.15
N ASP A 56 -5.07 5.69 1.07
CA ASP A 56 -6.01 6.00 2.15
C ASP A 56 -6.96 4.83 2.43
N ILE A 57 -7.51 4.21 1.38
CA ILE A 57 -8.38 3.02 1.52
C ILE A 57 -7.61 1.87 2.16
N LEU A 58 -6.39 1.59 1.69
CA LEU A 58 -5.56 0.50 2.21
C LEU A 58 -5.22 0.68 3.70
N ARG A 59 -5.04 1.92 4.16
CA ARG A 59 -4.81 2.24 5.59
C ARG A 59 -6.03 2.01 6.47
N MET A 60 -7.24 2.00 5.90
CA MET A 60 -8.47 1.68 6.64
C MET A 60 -8.67 0.19 6.82
N VAL A 61 -7.98 -0.65 6.04
CA VAL A 61 -8.04 -2.11 6.15
C VAL A 61 -7.10 -2.58 7.27
N PRO A 62 -7.50 -3.54 8.12
CA PRO A 62 -6.59 -4.14 9.09
C PRO A 62 -5.37 -4.74 8.42
N SER A 63 -4.17 -4.46 8.97
CA SER A 63 -2.95 -5.06 8.46
C SER A 63 -2.94 -6.58 8.63
N ASN A 64 -2.14 -7.26 7.82
CA ASN A 64 -1.97 -8.71 7.89
C ASN A 64 -1.49 -9.15 9.29
N ASP A 65 -0.57 -8.38 9.90
CA ASP A 65 -0.11 -8.61 11.28
C ASP A 65 -1.26 -8.51 12.29
N ALA A 66 -2.16 -7.53 12.13
CA ALA A 66 -3.33 -7.39 12.99
C ALA A 66 -4.29 -8.57 12.82
N LEU A 67 -4.49 -9.06 11.60
CA LEU A 67 -5.30 -10.25 11.34
C LEU A 67 -4.68 -11.51 11.95
N LEU A 68 -3.38 -11.72 11.79
CA LEU A 68 -2.66 -12.84 12.40
C LEU A 68 -2.72 -12.79 13.93
N ALA A 69 -2.59 -11.61 14.53
CA ALA A 69 -2.74 -11.43 15.97
C ALA A 69 -4.15 -11.82 16.45
N ARG A 70 -5.20 -11.42 15.71
CA ARG A 70 -6.60 -11.80 16.00
C ARG A 70 -6.81 -13.31 15.94
N VAL A 71 -6.31 -13.97 14.90
CA VAL A 71 -6.38 -15.43 14.76
C VAL A 71 -5.69 -16.14 15.94
N ARG A 72 -4.49 -15.67 16.32
CA ARG A 72 -3.76 -16.23 17.46
C ARG A 72 -4.53 -16.07 18.77
N THR A 73 -5.18 -14.93 18.99
CA THR A 73 -6.01 -14.70 20.18
C THR A 73 -7.20 -15.66 20.21
N MET A 74 -7.93 -15.80 19.11
CA MET A 74 -9.05 -16.74 19.02
C MET A 74 -8.63 -18.19 19.28
N ASN A 75 -7.50 -18.62 18.72
CA ASN A 75 -7.02 -19.99 18.92
C ASN A 75 -6.74 -20.27 20.41
N ARG A 76 -6.11 -19.33 21.12
CA ARG A 76 -5.87 -19.46 22.58
C ARG A 76 -7.16 -19.50 23.38
N GLU A 77 -8.17 -18.71 23.02
CA GLU A 77 -9.47 -18.73 23.69
C GLU A 77 -10.18 -20.07 23.51
N ARG A 78 -10.13 -20.64 22.29
CA ARG A 78 -10.73 -21.95 22.02
C ARG A 78 -10.02 -23.08 22.77
N GLU A 79 -8.70 -23.02 22.93
CA GLU A 79 -7.95 -24.00 23.71
C GLU A 79 -8.34 -23.98 25.19
N ARG A 80 -8.63 -22.81 25.76
CA ARG A 80 -9.07 -22.69 27.16
C ARG A 80 -10.47 -23.25 27.43
N LEU A 81 -11.28 -23.40 26.38
CA LEU A 81 -12.65 -23.92 26.45
C LEU A 81 -12.73 -25.44 26.22
N ARG A 82 -11.60 -26.08 25.91
CA ARG A 82 -11.47 -27.53 25.72
C ARG A 82 -10.88 -28.17 26.97
#